data_AF-A0A9P5CRI6-F1
#
_entry.id   AF-A0A9P5CRI6-F1
#
_cell.length_a   1.000
_cell.length_b   1.000
_cell.length_c   1.000
_cell.angle_alpha   90.00
_cell.angle_beta   90.00
_cell.angle_gamma   90.00
#
_symmetry.space_group_name_H-M   'P 1'
#
loop_
_entity.id
_entity.type
_entity.pdbx_description
1 polymer ?
#
loop_
_entity_poly.entity_id
_entity_poly.type
_entity_poly.pdbx_seq_one_letter_code
_entity_poly.pdbx_strand_id
1 'polypeptide(L)'
;KDSLLSLVLKNAITMPSYSFCEGCSIQSYQISIEDFSRCAEYIRLDRFQCDIQGLSAAEIRRISIQYQCLENQLESAEEQLRDAAAEVGRLRKQKRLWFERMMKAIR
;
A
#
# COMPACT_ATOMS: atom_id res chain seq x y z
N LYS A 1 -1.65 -17.96 26.86
CA LYS A 1 -0.57 -17.17 26.22
C LYS A 1 0.81 -17.67 26.64
N ASP A 2 1.04 -17.91 27.94
CA ASP A 2 2.35 -18.37 28.45
C ASP A 2 2.77 -19.77 27.97
N SER A 3 1.82 -20.70 27.78
CA SER A 3 2.14 -22.06 27.34
C SER A 3 2.75 -22.11 25.93
N LEU A 4 2.24 -21.34 24.96
CA LEU A 4 2.77 -21.30 23.59
C LEU A 4 4.10 -20.54 23.53
N LEU A 5 4.21 -19.42 24.24
CA LEU A 5 5.46 -18.66 24.32
C LEU A 5 6.58 -19.50 24.94
N SER A 6 6.28 -20.24 26.01
CA SER A 6 7.24 -21.12 26.69
C SER A 6 7.70 -22.29 25.81
N LEU A 7 6.85 -22.80 24.91
CA LEU A 7 7.19 -23.86 23.97
C LEU A 7 8.14 -23.35 22.88
N VAL A 8 7.84 -22.19 22.31
CA VAL A 8 8.66 -21.54 21.28
C VAL A 8 10.04 -21.19 21.82
N LEU A 9 10.13 -20.72 23.08
CA LEU A 9 11.40 -20.40 23.73
C LEU A 9 12.25 -21.63 24.10
N LYS A 10 11.64 -22.80 24.32
CA LYS A 10 12.38 -24.03 24.65
C LYS A 10 13.21 -24.58 23.49
N ASN A 11 12.73 -24.41 22.26
CA ASN A 11 13.38 -24.88 21.03
C ASN A 11 13.69 -23.70 20.08
N ALA A 12 14.10 -22.56 20.62
CA ALA A 12 14.30 -21.34 19.84
C ALA A 12 15.66 -21.29 19.13
N ILE A 13 15.65 -20.96 17.83
CA ILE A 13 16.84 -20.47 17.11
C ILE A 13 16.78 -18.94 17.02
N THR A 14 17.94 -18.31 17.22
CA THR A 14 18.13 -16.87 16.98
C THR A 14 18.37 -16.63 15.50
N MET A 15 17.48 -15.88 14.86
CA MET A 15 17.59 -15.48 13.47
C MET A 15 17.97 -13.99 13.34
N PRO A 16 18.75 -13.61 12.31
CA PRO A 16 19.08 -12.22 12.02
C PRO A 16 17.82 -11.44 11.64
N SER A 17 17.74 -10.15 11.96
CA SER A 17 16.59 -9.28 11.70
C SER A 17 16.06 -9.39 10.27
N TYR A 18 14.72 -9.43 10.12
CA TYR A 18 14.03 -9.26 8.83
C TYR A 18 13.38 -7.87 8.75
N SER A 19 12.87 -7.50 7.58
CA SER A 19 12.37 -6.15 7.24
C SER A 19 11.49 -5.49 8.31
N PHE A 20 10.61 -6.25 8.98
CA PHE A 20 9.81 -5.71 10.07
C PHE A 20 10.63 -5.46 11.36
N CYS A 21 11.50 -6.39 11.75
CA CYS A 21 12.39 -6.22 12.90
C CYS A 21 13.34 -5.03 12.72
N GLU A 22 13.81 -4.79 11.49
CA GLU A 22 14.60 -3.60 11.15
C GLU A 22 13.80 -2.31 11.37
N GLY A 23 12.54 -2.27 10.92
CA GLY A 23 11.64 -1.13 11.17
C GLY A 23 11.33 -0.87 12.65
N CYS A 24 11.46 -1.89 13.51
CA CYS A 24 11.26 -1.79 14.95
C CYS A 24 12.57 -1.70 15.76
N SER A 25 13.73 -1.54 15.12
CA SER A 25 15.06 -1.54 15.80
C SER A 25 15.36 -2.81 16.60
N ILE A 26 14.79 -3.95 16.20
CA ILE A 26 15.03 -5.26 16.80
C ILE A 26 16.15 -5.94 16.00
N GLN A 27 17.30 -6.18 16.64
CA GLN A 27 18.49 -6.73 15.98
C GLN A 27 18.41 -8.24 15.71
N SER A 28 17.59 -8.97 16.47
CA SER A 28 17.41 -10.41 16.30
C SER A 28 16.07 -10.87 16.87
N TYR A 29 15.56 -11.98 16.36
CA TYR A 29 14.32 -12.58 16.83
C TYR A 29 14.45 -14.08 16.99
N GLN A 30 13.56 -14.64 17.82
CA GLN A 30 13.55 -16.07 18.13
C GLN A 30 12.40 -16.75 17.39
N ILE A 31 12.69 -17.88 16.74
CA ILE A 31 11.71 -18.74 16.07
C ILE A 31 11.82 -20.15 16.64
N SER A 32 10.69 -20.86 16.73
CA SER A 32 10.69 -22.30 17.00
C SER A 32 11.32 -23.07 15.84
N ILE A 33 12.16 -24.07 16.14
CA ILE A 33 12.72 -25.02 15.16
C ILE A 33 11.61 -25.84 14.47
N GLU A 34 10.52 -26.10 15.18
CA GLU A 34 9.43 -26.96 14.69
C GLU A 34 8.40 -26.19 13.88
N ASP A 35 8.30 -24.88 14.12
CA ASP A 35 7.32 -24.01 13.47
C ASP A 35 7.98 -22.69 13.05
N PHE A 36 8.47 -22.67 11.81
CA PHE A 36 9.11 -21.50 11.18
C PHE A 36 8.12 -20.40 10.77
N SER A 37 6.83 -20.55 11.09
CA SER A 37 5.80 -19.61 10.66
C SER A 37 5.65 -18.37 11.56
N ARG A 38 6.16 -18.41 12.80
CA ARG A 38 5.93 -17.35 13.80
C ARG A 38 7.18 -17.04 14.61
N CYS A 39 7.52 -15.75 14.74
CA CYS A 39 8.52 -15.33 15.71
C CYS A 39 7.90 -15.10 17.10
N ALA A 40 8.71 -15.26 18.14
CA ALA A 40 8.31 -15.09 19.54
C ALA A 40 7.71 -13.69 19.81
N GLU A 41 8.19 -12.66 19.11
CA GLU A 41 7.74 -11.29 19.28
C GLU A 41 6.34 -11.05 18.68
N TYR A 42 6.00 -11.72 17.58
CA TYR A 42 4.66 -11.67 17.01
C TYR A 42 3.63 -12.39 17.88
N ILE A 43 4.04 -13.46 18.56
CA ILE A 43 3.20 -14.15 19.55
C ILE A 43 2.96 -13.26 20.77
N ARG A 44 3.96 -12.49 21.21
CA ARG A 44 3.80 -11.49 22.28
C ARG A 44 2.81 -10.38 21.90
N LEU A 45 2.88 -9.91 20.66
CA LEU A 45 2.07 -8.80 20.14
C LEU A 45 0.71 -9.23 19.57
N ASP A 46 0.36 -10.51 19.66
CA ASP A 46 -0.90 -11.09 19.16
C ASP A 46 -1.14 -10.80 17.66
N ARG A 47 -0.07 -10.83 16.86
CA ARG A 47 -0.12 -10.63 15.41
C ARG A 47 0.07 -11.95 14.67
N PHE A 48 -0.76 -12.17 13.66
CA PHE A 48 -0.85 -13.47 12.96
C PHE A 48 0.06 -13.60 11.73
N GLN A 49 0.54 -12.50 11.15
CA GLN A 49 1.31 -12.53 9.89
C GLN A 49 2.74 -12.06 10.11
N CYS A 50 3.61 -13.01 10.42
CA CYS A 50 5.05 -12.79 10.53
C CYS A 50 5.69 -13.14 9.18
N ASP A 51 6.08 -12.13 8.38
CA ASP A 51 6.64 -12.28 7.03
C ASP A 51 8.10 -12.78 7.04
N ILE A 52 8.43 -13.73 7.91
CA ILE A 52 9.79 -14.28 8.08
C ILE A 52 10.33 -14.85 6.76
N GLN A 53 9.45 -15.41 5.93
CA GLN A 53 9.80 -15.99 4.63
C GLN A 53 9.75 -14.98 3.47
N GLY A 54 9.35 -13.73 3.73
CA GLY A 54 9.05 -12.74 2.71
C GLY A 54 7.83 -13.11 1.86
N LEU A 55 7.53 -12.25 0.88
CA LEU A 55 6.46 -12.52 -0.09
C LEU A 55 6.87 -13.65 -1.04
N SER A 56 5.97 -14.61 -1.25
CA SER A 56 6.18 -15.64 -2.27
C SER A 56 6.22 -15.03 -3.67
N ALA A 57 6.90 -15.71 -4.61
CA ALA A 57 6.92 -15.27 -6.00
C ALA A 57 5.51 -15.16 -6.62
N ALA A 58 4.54 -15.92 -6.12
CA ALA A 58 3.15 -15.83 -6.55
C ALA A 58 2.48 -14.53 -6.05
N GLU A 59 2.74 -14.14 -4.80
CA GLU A 59 2.23 -12.89 -4.23
C GLU A 59 2.87 -11.68 -4.89
N ILE A 60 4.19 -11.71 -5.13
CA ILE A 60 4.89 -10.65 -5.86
C ILE A 60 4.27 -10.47 -7.25
N ARG A 61 4.03 -11.57 -7.99
CA ARG A 61 3.36 -11.49 -9.30
C ARG A 61 1.95 -10.89 -9.22
N ARG A 62 1.17 -11.26 -8.19
CA ARG A 62 -0.17 -10.68 -7.98
C ARG A 62 -0.09 -9.18 -7.72
N ILE A 63 0.83 -8.75 -6.86
CA ILE A 63 1.06 -7.34 -6.55
C ILE A 63 1.48 -6.58 -7.82
N SER A 64 2.41 -7.11 -8.61
CA SER A 64 2.82 -6.48 -9.88
C SER A 64 1.67 -6.34 -10.87
N ILE A 65 0.80 -7.35 -11.00
CA ILE A 65 -0.38 -7.27 -11.88
C ILE A 65 -1.35 -6.18 -11.38
N GLN A 66 -1.62 -6.15 -10.06
CA GLN A 66 -2.49 -5.13 -9.48
C GLN A 66 -1.90 -3.73 -9.65
N TYR A 67 -0.60 -3.58 -9.43
CA TYR A 67 0.11 -2.33 -9.62
C TYR A 67 -0.03 -1.83 -11.07
N GLN A 68 0.25 -2.68 -12.06
CA GLN A 68 0.11 -2.30 -13.47
C GLN A 68 -1.33 -1.93 -13.84
N CYS A 69 -2.31 -2.66 -13.29
CA CYS A 69 -3.72 -2.36 -13.52
C CYS A 69 -4.09 -0.97 -12.97
N LEU A 70 -3.60 -0.64 -11.77
CA LEU A 70 -3.81 0.67 -11.14
C LEU A 70 -3.08 1.79 -11.91
N GLU A 71 -1.86 1.58 -12.39
CA GLU A 71 -1.16 2.55 -13.24
C GLU A 71 -1.97 2.89 -14.49
N ASN A 72 -2.47 1.87 -15.19
CA ASN A 72 -3.26 2.08 -16.41
C ASN A 72 -4.59 2.81 -16.12
N GLN A 73 -5.24 2.49 -14.99
CA GLN A 73 -6.46 3.18 -14.56
C GLN A 73 -6.19 4.65 -14.20
N LEU A 74 -5.06 4.90 -13.53
CA LEU A 74 -4.64 6.25 -13.17
C LEU A 74 -4.38 7.09 -14.42
N GLU A 75 -3.60 6.58 -15.36
CA GLU A 75 -3.30 7.27 -16.62
C GLU A 75 -4.58 7.62 -17.40
N SER A 76 -5.52 6.66 -17.48
CA SER A 76 -6.81 6.90 -18.13
C SER A 76 -7.64 7.98 -17.43
N ALA A 77 -7.69 7.97 -16.10
CA ALA A 77 -8.42 8.98 -15.33
C ALA A 77 -7.78 10.37 -15.46
N GLU A 78 -6.45 10.46 -15.52
CA GLU A 78 -5.74 11.71 -15.73
C GLU A 78 -5.98 12.30 -17.12
N GLU A 79 -6.05 11.47 -18.16
CA GLU A 79 -6.41 11.93 -19.51
C GLU A 79 -7.84 12.49 -19.55
N GLN A 80 -8.79 11.78 -18.94
CA GLN A 80 -10.17 12.27 -18.83
C GLN A 80 -10.26 13.60 -18.07
N LEU A 81 -9.45 13.78 -17.02
CA LEU A 81 -9.37 15.03 -16.29
C LEU A 81 -8.84 16.17 -17.17
N ARG A 82 -7.81 15.91 -18.00
CA ARG A 82 -7.26 16.89 -18.95
C ARG A 82 -8.32 17.34 -19.96
N ASP A 83 -9.07 16.38 -20.53
CA ASP A 83 -10.14 16.67 -21.49
C ASP A 83 -11.28 17.49 -20.85
N ALA A 84 -11.72 17.09 -19.66
CA ALA A 84 -12.76 17.80 -18.92
C ALA A 84 -12.31 19.23 -18.56
N ALA A 85 -11.06 19.40 -18.14
CA ALA A 85 -10.51 20.72 -17.84
C ALA A 85 -10.46 21.62 -19.08
N ALA A 86 -10.11 21.07 -20.25
CA ALA A 86 -10.12 21.79 -21.52
C ALA A 86 -11.54 22.25 -21.89
N GLU A 87 -12.54 21.39 -21.71
CA GLU A 87 -13.95 21.73 -21.97
C GLU A 87 -14.45 22.82 -21.02
N VAL A 88 -14.19 22.69 -19.72
CA VAL A 88 -14.51 23.74 -18.74
C VAL A 88 -13.85 25.07 -19.13
N GLY A 89 -12.61 25.03 -19.63
CA GLY A 89 -11.91 26.19 -20.17
C GLY A 89 -12.65 26.85 -21.33
N ARG A 90 -13.12 26.05 -22.31
CA ARG A 90 -13.93 26.54 -23.45
C ARG A 90 -15.24 27.17 -22.98
N LEU A 91 -15.98 26.49 -22.11
CA LEU A 91 -17.25 26.97 -21.57
C LEU A 91 -17.10 28.29 -20.80
N ARG A 92 -16.02 28.43 -20.00
CA ARG A 92 -15.71 29.69 -19.29
C ARG A 92 -15.47 30.85 -20.26
N LYS A 93 -14.77 30.61 -21.37
CA LYS A 93 -14.54 31.63 -22.42
C LYS A 93 -15.85 32.04 -23.09
N GLN A 94 -16.67 31.06 -23.49
CA GLN A 94 -17.97 31.31 -24.11
C GLN A 94 -18.90 32.08 -23.16
N LYS A 95 -18.99 31.69 -21.88
CA LYS A 95 -19.78 32.38 -20.87
C LYS A 95 -19.40 33.85 -20.76
N ARG A 96 -18.10 34.15 -20.73
CA ARG A 96 -17.59 35.53 -20.67
C ARG A 96 -17.98 36.33 -21.90
N LEU A 97 -17.78 35.77 -23.09
CA LEU A 97 -18.14 36.42 -24.35
C LEU A 97 -19.64 36.77 -24.39
N TRP A 98 -20.49 35.81 -24.02
CA TRP A 98 -21.95 36.02 -24.00
C TRP A 98 -22.35 37.07 -22.97
N PHE A 99 -21.73 37.05 -21.79
CA PHE A 99 -21.95 38.08 -20.79
C PHE A 99 -21.57 39.47 -21.30
N GLU A 100 -20.41 39.62 -21.94
CA GLU A 100 -19.99 40.90 -22.54
C GLU A 100 -20.95 41.37 -23.64
N ARG A 101 -21.44 40.47 -24.49
CA ARG A 101 -22.45 40.79 -25.52
C ARG A 101 -23.76 41.26 -24.89
N MET A 102 -24.23 40.57 -23.85
CA MET A 102 -25.45 40.94 -23.13
C MET A 102 -25.31 42.34 -22.51
N MET A 103 -24.18 42.62 -21.85
CA MET A 103 -23.93 43.94 -21.25
C MET A 103 -23.85 45.06 -22.28
N LYS A 104 -23.30 44.79 -23.47
CA LYS A 104 -23.30 45.77 -24.59
C LYS A 104 -24.69 46.02 -25.16
N ALA A 105 -25.57 45.03 -25.16
CA ALA A 105 -26.93 45.17 -25.70
C ALA A 105 -27.88 45.89 -24.73
N ILE A 106 -27.60 45.86 -23.42
CA ILE A 106 -28.37 46.55 -22.38
C ILE A 106 -27.98 48.03 -22.28
N ARG A 107 -26.78 48.39 -22.72
CA ARG A 107 -26.22 49.74 -22.64
C ARG A 107 -26.56 50.56 -23.88
#